data_AF-A0A1D9CZ87-F1
#
_entry.id   AF-A0A1D9CZ87-F1
#
_cell.length_a   1.000
_cell.length_b   1.000
_cell.length_c   1.000
_cell.angle_alpha   90.00
_cell.angle_beta   90.00
_cell.angle_gamma   90.00
#
_symmetry.space_group_name_H-M   'P 1'
#
loop_
_entity.id
_entity.type
_entity.pdbx_description
1 polymer ?
#
loop_
_entity_poly.entity_id
_entity_poly.type
_entity_poly.pdbx_seq_one_letter_code
_entity_poly.pdbx_strand_id
1 'polypeptide(L)'
;MIVVAIIGVLAAIAYPSYQQYVIKTKRTDMMSEMQNIAAQIESRKLAQGSYSNALLTGLGGDYPRQGPALYDVTFTPTTLTRKWEIKSEPKTGMQMAGDGILTLNYQGVKCRGSVCGMGDEWK
;
A
#
# COMPACT_ATOMS: atom_id res chain seq x y z
N MET A 1 -38.40 25.19 -3.54
CA MET A 1 -37.08 24.82 -2.98
C MET A 1 -36.96 23.32 -2.68
N ILE A 2 -37.42 22.45 -3.59
CA ILE A 2 -37.41 20.98 -3.39
C ILE A 2 -36.17 20.32 -4.02
N VAL A 3 -35.65 20.89 -5.11
CA VAL A 3 -34.47 20.35 -5.81
C VAL A 3 -33.22 20.35 -4.93
N VAL A 4 -32.97 21.41 -4.16
CA VAL A 4 -31.84 21.49 -3.23
C VAL A 4 -31.94 20.44 -2.13
N ALA A 5 -33.16 20.18 -1.63
CA ALA A 5 -33.39 19.13 -0.63
C ALA A 5 -33.10 17.73 -1.20
N ILE A 6 -33.55 17.44 -2.43
CA ILE A 6 -33.27 16.16 -3.10
C ILE A 6 -31.77 15.99 -3.39
N ILE A 7 -31.09 17.02 -3.88
CA ILE A 7 -29.64 17.00 -4.11
C ILE A 7 -28.88 16.80 -2.81
N GLY A 8 -29.31 17.44 -1.71
CA GLY A 8 -28.73 17.25 -0.38
C GLY A 8 -28.81 15.80 0.11
N VAL A 9 -29.96 15.14 -0.09
CA VAL A 9 -30.17 13.73 0.29
C VAL A 9 -29.31 12.80 -0.57
N LEU A 10 -29.22 13.04 -1.88
CA LEU A 10 -28.39 12.24 -2.78
C LEU A 10 -26.88 12.42 -2.49
N ALA A 11 -26.44 13.64 -2.22
CA ALA A 11 -25.04 13.93 -1.87
C ALA A 11 -24.63 13.25 -0.57
N ALA A 12 -25.52 13.16 0.42
CA ALA A 12 -25.24 12.52 1.71
C ALA A 12 -24.92 11.02 1.59
N ILE A 13 -25.47 10.32 0.58
CA ILE A 13 -25.24 8.88 0.37
C ILE A 13 -24.11 8.65 -0.65
N ALA A 14 -24.09 9.43 -1.73
CA ALA A 14 -23.13 9.27 -2.81
C ALA A 14 -21.71 9.63 -2.38
N TYR A 15 -21.54 10.66 -1.56
CA TYR A 15 -20.22 11.14 -1.13
C TYR A 15 -19.41 10.11 -0.31
N PRO A 16 -19.94 9.52 0.79
CA PRO A 16 -19.19 8.52 1.55
C PRO A 16 -18.90 7.26 0.73
N SER A 17 -19.82 6.85 -0.15
CA SER A 17 -19.61 5.72 -1.06
C SER A 17 -18.46 5.98 -2.03
N TYR A 18 -18.40 7.18 -2.61
CA TYR A 18 -17.30 7.58 -3.49
C TYR A 18 -15.94 7.58 -2.76
N GLN A 19 -15.87 8.11 -1.54
CA GLN A 19 -14.63 8.09 -0.75
C GLN A 19 -14.11 6.66 -0.52
N GLN A 20 -14.99 5.73 -0.16
CA GLN A 20 -14.62 4.31 0.02
C GLN A 20 -14.12 3.69 -1.29
N TYR A 21 -14.73 4.03 -2.43
CA TYR A 21 -14.28 3.57 -3.74
C TYR A 21 -12.87 4.05 -4.08
N VAL A 22 -12.57 5.34 -3.82
CA VAL A 22 -11.23 5.88 -4.08
C VAL A 22 -10.19 5.24 -3.16
N ILE A 23 -10.50 5.05 -1.86
CA ILE A 23 -9.60 4.36 -0.91
C ILE A 23 -9.29 2.94 -1.41
N LYS A 24 -10.33 2.17 -1.79
CA LYS A 24 -10.15 0.82 -2.33
C LYS A 24 -9.27 0.81 -3.57
N THR A 25 -9.47 1.76 -4.48
CA THR A 25 -8.66 1.91 -5.70
C THR A 25 -7.19 2.18 -5.36
N LYS A 26 -6.93 3.17 -4.49
CA LYS A 26 -5.57 3.52 -4.05
C LYS A 26 -4.88 2.40 -3.29
N ARG A 27 -5.65 1.61 -2.54
CA ARG A 27 -5.13 0.42 -1.89
C ARG A 27 -4.70 -0.61 -2.92
N THR A 28 -5.54 -0.89 -3.93
CA THR A 28 -5.18 -1.82 -5.01
C THR A 28 -3.95 -1.36 -5.80
N ASP A 29 -3.82 -0.05 -6.07
CA ASP A 29 -2.61 0.51 -6.68
C ASP A 29 -1.37 0.21 -5.82
N MET A 30 -1.47 0.43 -4.50
CA MET A 30 -0.39 0.17 -3.56
C MET A 30 -0.03 -1.32 -3.45
N MET A 31 -1.02 -2.20 -3.44
CA MET A 31 -0.80 -3.66 -3.47
C MET A 31 0.01 -4.06 -4.71
N SER A 32 -0.32 -3.49 -5.87
CA SER A 32 0.40 -3.76 -7.12
C SER A 32 1.85 -3.28 -7.05
N GLU A 33 2.09 -2.09 -6.49
CA GLU A 33 3.43 -1.56 -6.27
C GLU A 33 4.25 -2.43 -5.31
N MET A 34 3.66 -2.89 -4.20
CA MET A 34 4.35 -3.80 -3.27
C MET A 34 4.77 -5.12 -3.94
N GLN A 35 3.93 -5.67 -4.83
CA GLN A 35 4.28 -6.86 -5.61
C GLN A 35 5.40 -6.56 -6.61
N ASN A 36 5.40 -5.39 -7.24
CA ASN A 36 6.48 -4.95 -8.13
C ASN A 36 7.80 -4.82 -7.37
N ILE A 37 7.78 -4.17 -6.19
CA ILE A 37 8.94 -4.04 -5.31
C ILE A 37 9.48 -5.42 -4.91
N ALA A 38 8.61 -6.36 -4.52
CA ALA A 38 9.01 -7.73 -4.20
C ALA A 38 9.70 -8.43 -5.38
N ALA A 39 9.13 -8.32 -6.59
CA ALA A 39 9.72 -8.87 -7.80
C ALA A 39 11.08 -8.22 -8.12
N GLN A 40 11.22 -6.91 -7.92
CA GLN A 40 12.50 -6.21 -8.09
C GLN A 40 13.56 -6.66 -7.08
N ILE A 41 13.19 -6.88 -5.81
CA ILE A 41 14.12 -7.41 -4.81
C ILE A 41 14.67 -8.76 -5.25
N GLU A 42 13.80 -9.68 -5.66
CA GLU A 42 14.21 -11.01 -6.12
C GLU A 42 15.05 -10.95 -7.41
N SER A 43 14.65 -10.11 -8.38
CA SER A 43 15.43 -9.90 -9.62
C SER A 43 16.82 -9.33 -9.35
N ARG A 44 16.94 -8.32 -8.49
CA ARG A 44 18.24 -7.72 -8.15
C ARG A 44 19.09 -8.69 -7.33
N LYS A 45 18.47 -9.51 -6.46
CA LYS A 45 19.15 -10.57 -5.72
C LYS A 45 19.72 -11.64 -6.65
N LEU A 46 19.02 -12.00 -7.73
CA LEU A 46 19.56 -12.93 -8.74
C LEU A 46 20.78 -12.33 -9.45
N ALA A 47 20.80 -11.02 -9.69
CA ALA A 47 21.93 -10.33 -10.33
C ALA A 47 23.14 -10.14 -9.39
N GLN A 48 22.91 -9.80 -8.10
CA GLN A 48 23.98 -9.51 -7.14
C GLN A 48 24.41 -10.73 -6.29
N GLY A 49 23.62 -11.81 -6.30
CA GLY A 49 23.91 -13.06 -5.59
C GLY A 49 23.65 -13.05 -4.08
N SER A 50 23.37 -11.89 -3.46
CA SER A 50 23.16 -11.76 -2.02
C SER A 50 22.12 -10.69 -1.68
N TYR A 51 21.52 -10.79 -0.49
CA TYR A 51 20.65 -9.74 0.04
C TYR A 51 21.51 -8.62 0.64
N SER A 52 21.28 -7.39 0.20
CA SER A 52 21.95 -6.18 0.69
C SER A 52 21.04 -4.97 0.57
N ASN A 53 21.35 -3.90 1.30
CA ASN A 53 20.59 -2.65 1.20
C ASN A 53 20.71 -1.96 -0.16
N ALA A 54 21.74 -2.29 -0.95
CA ALA A 54 21.86 -1.80 -2.32
C ALA A 54 20.70 -2.27 -3.23
N LEU A 55 20.07 -3.39 -2.88
CA LEU A 55 18.88 -3.88 -3.58
C LEU A 55 17.67 -2.96 -3.38
N LEU A 56 17.60 -2.25 -2.25
CA LEU A 56 16.48 -1.39 -1.87
C LEU A 56 16.56 0.03 -2.42
N THR A 57 17.69 0.38 -3.06
CA THR A 57 17.90 1.72 -3.62
C THR A 57 16.78 2.07 -4.60
N GLY A 58 16.04 3.14 -4.29
CA GLY A 58 14.89 3.61 -5.07
C GLY A 58 13.60 2.79 -4.91
N LEU A 59 13.54 1.82 -3.99
CA LEU A 59 12.34 1.02 -3.73
C LEU A 59 11.53 1.51 -2.52
N GLY A 60 12.17 2.20 -1.56
CA GLY A 60 11.50 2.71 -0.35
C GLY A 60 11.06 4.17 -0.42
N GLY A 61 10.39 4.62 0.63
CA GLY A 61 9.94 6.00 0.83
C GLY A 61 8.52 6.25 0.33
N ASP A 62 8.29 7.45 -0.21
CA ASP A 62 6.95 7.94 -0.53
C ASP A 62 6.32 7.29 -1.77
N TYR A 63 5.07 6.81 -1.60
CA TYR A 63 4.22 6.28 -2.67
C TYR A 63 2.80 6.89 -2.64
N PRO A 64 2.15 7.06 -3.80
CA PRO A 64 2.68 6.88 -5.15
C PRO A 64 3.82 7.86 -5.45
N ARG A 65 4.75 7.45 -6.33
CA ARG A 65 5.92 8.27 -6.74
C ARG A 65 5.52 9.57 -7.47
N GLN A 66 4.31 9.60 -8.03
CA GLN A 66 3.75 10.76 -8.70
C GLN A 66 2.46 11.17 -8.01
N GLY A 67 2.34 12.47 -7.73
CA GLY A 67 1.21 13.04 -7.01
C GLY A 67 1.37 13.01 -5.49
N PRO A 68 0.26 13.13 -4.73
CA PRO A 68 0.32 13.17 -3.27
C PRO A 68 0.77 11.83 -2.70
N ALA A 69 1.82 11.83 -1.90
CA ALA A 69 2.29 10.65 -1.18
C ALA A 69 1.26 10.20 -0.14
N LEU A 70 0.65 9.05 -0.35
CA LEU A 70 -0.37 8.44 0.50
C LEU A 70 0.23 7.44 1.50
N TYR A 71 1.39 6.87 1.17
CA TYR A 71 2.06 5.83 1.94
C TYR A 71 3.56 6.11 2.07
N ASP A 72 4.14 5.68 3.18
CA ASP A 72 5.58 5.52 3.35
C ASP A 72 5.93 4.02 3.35
N VAL A 73 6.84 3.63 2.46
CA VAL A 73 7.27 2.23 2.28
C VAL A 73 8.62 2.02 2.92
N THR A 74 8.65 1.11 3.88
CA THR A 74 9.84 0.69 4.62
C THR A 74 10.07 -0.81 4.49
N PHE A 75 11.29 -1.24 4.80
CA PHE A 75 11.70 -2.63 4.73
C PHE A 75 12.22 -3.09 6.08
N THR A 76 11.81 -4.28 6.49
CA THR A 76 12.27 -4.92 7.72
C THR A 76 12.87 -6.28 7.37
N PRO A 77 14.02 -6.66 7.95
CA PRO A 77 14.93 -5.85 8.78
C PRO A 77 15.66 -4.75 8.00
N THR A 78 16.17 -3.73 8.70
CA THR A 78 16.89 -2.56 8.13
C THR A 78 18.09 -2.94 7.27
N THR A 79 18.76 -4.04 7.61
CA THR A 79 19.69 -4.72 6.70
C THR A 79 18.93 -5.84 6.02
N LEU A 80 18.66 -5.71 4.72
CA LEU A 80 17.84 -6.65 3.99
C LEU A 80 18.42 -8.07 4.08
N THR A 81 17.58 -9.03 4.43
CA THR A 81 17.94 -10.46 4.45
C THR A 81 16.94 -11.26 3.63
N ARG A 82 17.12 -12.58 3.55
CA ARG A 82 16.15 -13.50 2.92
C ARG A 82 14.78 -13.47 3.59
N LYS A 83 14.69 -13.04 4.85
CA LYS A 83 13.43 -12.89 5.59
C LYS A 83 12.95 -11.44 5.56
N TRP A 84 12.88 -10.87 4.36
CA TRP A 84 12.45 -9.49 4.18
C TRP A 84 10.93 -9.35 4.33
N GLU A 85 10.52 -8.17 4.76
CA GLU A 85 9.15 -7.71 4.81
C GLU A 85 9.09 -6.26 4.29
N ILE A 86 8.14 -6.01 3.40
CA ILE A 86 7.77 -4.70 2.89
C ILE A 86 6.61 -4.22 3.74
N LYS A 87 6.74 -3.03 4.31
CA LYS A 87 5.71 -2.39 5.13
C LYS A 87 5.32 -1.07 4.50
N SER A 88 4.04 -0.88 4.19
CA SER A 88 3.50 0.40 3.72
C SER A 88 2.59 1.00 4.78
N GLU A 89 3.03 2.11 5.36
CA GLU A 89 2.27 2.84 6.37
C GLU A 89 1.53 4.01 5.72
N PRO A 90 0.20 4.12 5.88
CA PRO A 90 -0.51 5.29 5.40
C PRO A 90 -0.03 6.57 6.08
N LYS A 91 0.18 7.64 5.30
CA LYS A 91 0.57 8.94 5.84
C LYS A 91 -0.57 9.58 6.64
N THR A 92 -0.24 10.08 7.83
CA THR A 92 -1.17 10.80 8.70
C THR A 92 -1.77 12.02 7.98
N GLY A 93 -3.08 12.23 8.13
CA GLY A 93 -3.79 13.35 7.51
C GLY A 93 -4.07 13.18 6.01
N MET A 94 -3.62 12.09 5.39
CA MET A 94 -3.94 11.75 4.00
C MET A 94 -5.14 10.81 3.92
N GLN A 95 -5.68 10.67 2.71
CA GLN A 95 -6.89 9.89 2.43
C GLN A 95 -6.82 8.43 2.90
N MET A 96 -5.62 7.86 3.03
CA MET A 96 -5.39 6.47 3.44
C MET A 96 -5.19 6.29 4.96
N ALA A 97 -5.16 7.37 5.76
CA ALA A 97 -4.81 7.31 7.19
C ALA A 97 -5.65 6.31 8.01
N GLY A 98 -6.90 6.05 7.61
CA GLY A 98 -7.80 5.07 8.26
C GLY A 98 -7.85 3.69 7.61
N ASP A 99 -7.12 3.45 6.52
CA ASP A 99 -7.23 2.21 5.72
C ASP A 99 -6.39 1.05 6.30
N GLY A 100 -5.41 1.35 7.15
CA GLY A 100 -4.55 0.40 7.84
C GLY A 100 -3.20 0.17 7.14
N ILE A 101 -2.25 -0.38 7.88
CA ILE A 101 -0.90 -0.72 7.38
C ILE A 101 -1.01 -1.95 6.50
N LEU A 102 -0.37 -1.93 5.32
CA LEU A 102 -0.23 -3.13 4.48
C LEU A 102 1.18 -3.69 4.61
N THR A 103 1.31 -5.02 4.69
CA THR A 103 2.61 -5.69 4.66
C THR A 103 2.64 -6.83 3.65
N LEU A 104 3.81 -7.06 3.05
CA LEU A 104 4.13 -8.22 2.21
C LEU A 104 5.47 -8.80 2.67
N ASN A 105 5.51 -10.09 3.00
CA ASN A 105 6.78 -10.73 3.34
C ASN A 105 7.33 -11.64 2.24
N TYR A 106 8.56 -12.10 2.42
CA TYR A 106 9.28 -13.02 1.53
C TYR A 106 8.55 -14.35 1.23
N GLN A 107 7.55 -14.74 2.05
CA GLN A 107 6.75 -15.94 1.84
C GLN A 107 5.46 -15.66 1.05
N GLY A 108 5.23 -14.41 0.67
CA GLY A 108 3.98 -13.98 0.03
C GLY A 108 2.82 -13.81 1.00
N VAL A 109 3.07 -13.75 2.31
CA VAL A 109 2.05 -13.42 3.30
C VAL A 109 1.76 -11.93 3.21
N LYS A 110 0.48 -11.62 3.03
CA LYS A 110 -0.11 -10.31 2.89
C LYS A 110 -0.84 -9.99 4.18
N CYS A 111 -0.62 -8.82 4.75
CA CYS A 111 -1.42 -8.35 5.88
C CYS A 111 -2.00 -6.96 5.65
N ARG A 112 -3.19 -6.74 6.20
CA ARG A 112 -3.80 -5.42 6.40
C ARG A 112 -4.14 -5.25 7.88
N GLY A 113 -3.38 -4.41 8.57
CA GLY A 113 -3.43 -4.32 10.03
C GLY A 113 -3.17 -5.68 10.68
N SER A 114 -4.16 -6.22 11.40
CA SER A 114 -4.06 -7.52 12.08
C SER A 114 -4.53 -8.71 11.24
N VAL A 115 -5.09 -8.49 10.05
CA VAL A 115 -5.57 -9.56 9.17
C VAL A 115 -4.45 -9.97 8.23
N CYS A 116 -4.02 -11.23 8.30
CA CYS A 116 -2.89 -11.76 7.54
C CYS A 116 -3.23 -13.09 6.86
N GLY A 117 -2.67 -13.32 5.66
CA GLY A 117 -2.82 -14.59 4.95
C GLY A 117 -2.18 -14.55 3.56
N MET A 118 -2.57 -15.46 2.67
CA MET A 118 -1.99 -15.58 1.32
C MET A 118 -3.00 -15.26 0.20
N GLY A 119 -4.28 -15.15 0.53
CA GLY A 119 -5.37 -14.85 -0.39
C GLY A 119 -5.62 -13.36 -0.60
N ASP A 120 -6.81 -12.93 -0.18
CA ASP A 120 -7.41 -11.61 -0.42
C ASP A 120 -7.36 -10.69 0.82
N GLU A 121 -6.44 -10.90 1.75
CA GLU A 121 -6.41 -10.23 3.06
C GLU A 121 -6.13 -8.73 2.97
N TRP A 122 -5.63 -8.27 1.82
CA TRP A 122 -5.50 -6.85 1.51
C TRP A 122 -6.80 -6.19 1.02
N LYS A 123 -7.85 -6.95 0.66
CA LYS A 123 -9.12 -6.38 0.14
C LYS A 123 -9.96 -5.66 1.21
#